data_AF-A0A7W5ZZV7-F1
#
_entry.id   AF-A0A7W5ZZV7-F1
#
_cell.length_a   1.000
_cell.length_b   1.000
_cell.length_c   1.000
_cell.angle_alpha   90.00
_cell.angle_beta   90.00
_cell.angle_gamma   90.00
#
_symmetry.space_group_name_H-M   'P 1'
#
loop_
_entity.id
_entity.type
_entity.pdbx_description
1 polymer ?
#
loop_
_entity_poly.entity_id
_entity_poly.type
_entity_poly.pdbx_seq_one_letter_code
_entity_poly.pdbx_strand_id
1 'polypeptide(L)'
;MKAGVQHQVPLSNAAIAVLALAMKFKRETDDLVFPGQTARKPLSDMTLLQILRKRDLKYTVHGFRSAFRDWAATESSYLGQVAEAALAHTVSNKVEAAYRRTTFLEKRKGLMADWERFCWGRPG
;
A
#
# COMPACT_ATOMS: atom_id res chain seq x y z
N MET A 1 -1.33 -0.82 -12.44
CA MET A 1 -1.46 -0.02 -13.68
C MET A 1 -2.81 0.66 -13.63
N LYS A 2 -2.88 1.99 -13.68
CA LYS A 2 -4.16 2.73 -13.78
C LYS A 2 -4.02 3.66 -14.99
N ALA A 3 -4.98 3.63 -15.91
CA ALA A 3 -4.93 4.39 -17.16
C ALA A 3 -3.64 4.17 -18.01
N GLY A 4 -3.06 2.96 -18.00
CA GLY A 4 -1.87 2.63 -18.79
C GLY A 4 -0.53 3.14 -18.22
N VAL A 5 -0.55 3.85 -17.08
CA VAL A 5 0.68 4.35 -16.44
C VAL A 5 1.22 3.33 -15.44
N GLN A 6 2.52 3.04 -15.53
CA GLN A 6 3.22 2.21 -14.55
C GLN A 6 3.23 2.94 -13.20
N HIS A 7 2.68 2.28 -12.18
CA HIS A 7 2.65 2.80 -10.82
C HIS A 7 3.73 2.13 -10.01
N GLN A 8 4.64 2.92 -9.44
CA GLN A 8 5.69 2.43 -8.55
C GLN A 8 5.37 2.86 -7.12
N VAL A 9 5.51 1.94 -6.17
CA VAL A 9 5.34 2.18 -4.72
C VAL A 9 6.63 1.80 -4.03
N PRO A 10 7.34 2.74 -3.37
CA PRO A 10 8.45 2.40 -2.49
C PRO A 10 7.97 1.48 -1.36
N LEU A 11 8.78 0.50 -0.98
CA LEU A 11 8.44 -0.42 0.10
C LEU A 11 9.22 -0.04 1.36
N SER A 12 8.53 -0.08 2.49
CA SER A 12 9.15 0.02 3.80
C SER A 12 9.79 -1.32 4.20
N ASN A 13 10.60 -1.34 5.26
CA ASN A 13 11.26 -2.56 5.72
C ASN A 13 10.23 -3.58 6.20
N ALA A 14 9.17 -3.12 6.88
CA ALA A 14 8.05 -3.97 7.27
C ALA A 14 7.33 -4.58 6.06
N ALA A 15 7.12 -3.82 4.98
CA ALA A 15 6.50 -4.34 3.77
C ALA A 15 7.39 -5.39 3.09
N ILE A 16 8.70 -5.14 3.00
CA ILE A 16 9.67 -6.11 2.47
C ILE A 16 9.67 -7.40 3.30
N ALA A 17 9.61 -7.30 4.64
CA ALA A 17 9.54 -8.46 5.52
C ALA A 17 8.28 -9.31 5.28
N VAL A 18 7.13 -8.68 5.04
CA VAL A 18 5.90 -9.39 4.66
C VAL A 18 6.06 -10.12 3.33
N LEU A 19 6.68 -9.50 2.33
CA LEU A 19 6.95 -10.15 1.04
C LEU A 19 7.91 -11.34 1.19
N ALA A 20 8.98 -11.19 1.97
CA ALA A 20 9.91 -12.27 2.26
C ALA A 20 9.22 -13.44 2.97
N LEU A 21 8.27 -13.17 3.87
CA LEU A 21 7.44 -14.19 4.50
C LEU A 21 6.49 -14.86 3.49
N ALA A 22 5.83 -14.08 2.64
CA ALA A 22 4.91 -14.60 1.63
C ALA A 22 5.59 -15.56 0.65
N MET A 23 6.84 -15.28 0.27
CA MET A 23 7.62 -16.14 -0.62
C MET A 23 7.83 -17.56 -0.08
N LYS A 24 7.78 -17.77 1.24
CA LYS A 24 7.88 -19.11 1.85
C LYS A 24 6.66 -20.00 1.58
N PHE A 25 5.52 -19.39 1.21
CA PHE A 25 4.28 -20.10 0.89
C PHE A 25 4.05 -20.25 -0.61
N LYS A 26 5.00 -19.76 -1.42
CA LYS A 26 4.93 -19.83 -2.88
C LYS A 26 5.19 -21.26 -3.35
N ARG A 27 4.28 -21.80 -4.17
CA ARG A 27 4.54 -23.06 -4.89
C ARG A 27 5.33 -22.77 -6.15
N GLU A 28 6.12 -23.74 -6.61
CA GLU A 28 6.86 -23.64 -7.87
C GLU A 28 5.96 -23.33 -9.07
N THR A 29 4.70 -23.74 -9.00
CA THR A 29 3.71 -23.57 -10.08
C THR A 29 3.02 -22.20 -10.08
N ASP A 30 3.25 -21.35 -9.07
CA ASP A 30 2.63 -20.04 -8.92
C ASP A 30 3.59 -18.92 -9.37
N ASP A 31 3.13 -18.01 -10.23
CA ASP A 31 3.88 -16.79 -10.57
C ASP A 31 3.52 -15.59 -9.68
N LEU A 32 2.52 -15.75 -8.80
CA LEU A 32 1.99 -14.68 -7.95
C LEU A 32 2.77 -14.56 -6.64
N VAL A 33 2.89 -13.33 -6.12
CA VAL A 33 3.48 -13.05 -4.81
C VAL A 33 2.60 -13.56 -3.66
N PHE A 34 1.27 -13.43 -3.82
CA PHE A 34 0.27 -13.91 -2.85
C PHE A 34 -0.65 -14.95 -3.53
N PRO A 35 -0.20 -16.22 -3.62
CA PRO A 35 -1.03 -17.27 -4.19
C PRO A 35 -2.20 -17.64 -3.25
N GLY A 36 -3.33 -18.01 -3.85
CA GLY A 36 -4.48 -18.56 -3.16
C GLY A 36 -4.36 -20.07 -2.93
N GLN A 37 -5.41 -20.68 -2.38
CA GLN A 37 -5.43 -22.13 -2.14
C GLN A 37 -5.29 -22.93 -3.43
N THR A 38 -5.96 -22.51 -4.50
CA THR A 38 -5.82 -23.11 -5.84
C THR A 38 -4.57 -22.62 -6.54
N ALA A 39 -3.81 -23.54 -7.15
CA ALA A 39 -2.64 -23.21 -7.95
C ALA A 39 -2.97 -22.20 -9.06
N ARG A 40 -2.05 -21.25 -9.29
CA ARG A 40 -2.13 -20.15 -10.26
C ARG A 40 -3.31 -19.20 -10.07
N LYS A 41 -3.98 -19.25 -8.92
CA LYS A 41 -5.06 -18.32 -8.58
C LYS A 41 -4.61 -17.36 -7.48
N PRO A 42 -5.03 -16.09 -7.51
CA PRO A 42 -4.68 -15.13 -6.47
C PRO A 42 -5.39 -15.46 -5.16
N LEU A 43 -4.84 -14.94 -4.07
CA LEU A 43 -5.56 -14.88 -2.79
C LEU A 43 -6.88 -14.12 -2.96
N SER A 44 -7.97 -14.64 -2.39
CA SER A 44 -9.26 -13.94 -2.45
C SER A 44 -9.32 -12.77 -1.46
N ASP A 45 -10.01 -11.69 -1.83
CA ASP A 45 -10.29 -10.57 -0.94
C ASP A 45 -11.01 -11.01 0.36
N MET A 46 -11.84 -12.06 0.25
CA MET A 46 -12.50 -12.66 1.40
C MET A 46 -11.54 -13.26 2.42
N THR A 47 -10.34 -13.66 2.01
CA THR A 47 -9.35 -14.19 2.97
C THR A 47 -8.96 -13.11 3.99
N LEU A 48 -8.67 -11.90 3.53
CA LEU A 48 -8.30 -10.79 4.42
C LEU A 48 -9.46 -10.40 5.32
N LEU A 49 -10.68 -10.29 4.77
CA LEU A 49 -11.87 -9.97 5.56
C LEU A 49 -12.16 -11.02 6.63
N GLN A 50 -12.02 -12.30 6.30
CA GLN A 50 -12.22 -13.40 7.26
C GLN A 50 -11.19 -13.39 8.38
N ILE A 51 -9.94 -13.01 8.12
CA ILE A 51 -8.93 -12.84 9.17
C ILE A 51 -9.35 -11.75 10.15
N LEU A 52 -9.81 -10.59 9.67
CA LEU A 52 -10.28 -9.49 10.53
C LEU A 52 -11.47 -9.94 11.40
N ARG A 53 -12.46 -10.59 10.78
CA ARG A 53 -13.64 -11.13 11.48
C ARG A 53 -13.26 -12.16 12.56
N LYS A 54 -12.37 -13.10 12.24
CA LYS A 54 -11.90 -14.13 13.19
C LYS A 54 -11.13 -13.54 14.37
N ARG A 55 -10.53 -12.36 14.21
CA ARG A 55 -9.84 -11.64 15.27
C ARG A 55 -10.75 -10.65 16.01
N ASP A 56 -12.05 -10.64 15.71
CA ASP A 56 -13.04 -9.68 16.23
C ASP A 56 -12.63 -8.21 16.02
N LEU A 57 -11.92 -7.94 14.93
CA LEU A 57 -11.49 -6.61 14.56
C LEU A 57 -12.57 -5.94 13.71
N LYS A 58 -13.11 -4.81 14.19
CA LYS A 58 -14.11 -4.00 13.48
C LYS A 58 -13.49 -3.09 12.41
N TYR A 59 -12.51 -3.61 11.67
CA TYR A 59 -11.84 -2.91 10.56
C TYR A 59 -12.21 -3.52 9.21
N THR A 60 -11.97 -2.77 8.14
CA THR A 60 -12.15 -3.24 6.76
C THR A 60 -10.84 -3.19 6.01
N VAL A 61 -10.71 -4.00 4.96
CA VAL A 61 -9.55 -3.95 4.05
C VAL A 61 -9.39 -2.54 3.46
N HIS A 62 -10.51 -1.90 3.11
CA HIS A 62 -10.51 -0.51 2.63
C HIS A 62 -10.06 0.48 3.72
N GLY A 63 -10.43 0.23 4.98
CA GLY A 63 -10.07 1.07 6.13
C GLY A 63 -8.55 1.23 6.32
N PHE A 64 -7.74 0.23 5.98
CA PHE A 64 -6.28 0.38 6.03
C PHE A 64 -5.76 1.46 5.08
N ARG A 65 -6.38 1.59 3.91
CA ARG A 65 -5.99 2.59 2.92
C ARG A 65 -6.44 3.99 3.34
N SER A 66 -7.64 4.11 3.91
CA SER A 66 -8.13 5.37 4.47
C SER A 66 -7.26 5.82 5.65
N ALA A 67 -6.90 4.90 6.55
CA ALA A 67 -6.03 5.20 7.69
C ALA A 67 -4.68 5.79 7.26
N PHE A 68 -4.05 5.23 6.21
CA PHE A 68 -2.83 5.81 5.64
C PHE A 68 -3.06 7.25 5.12
N ARG A 69 -4.18 7.48 4.43
CA ARG A 69 -4.49 8.79 3.85
C ARG A 69 -4.75 9.84 4.93
N ASP A 70 -5.49 9.45 5.95
CA ASP A 70 -5.85 10.29 7.09
C ASP A 70 -4.60 10.64 7.89
N TRP A 71 -3.79 9.64 8.25
CA TRP A 71 -2.50 9.86 8.92
C TRP A 71 -1.60 10.82 8.14
N ALA A 72 -1.46 10.62 6.82
CA ALA A 72 -0.64 11.50 6.02
C ALA A 72 -1.17 12.95 6.01
N ALA A 73 -2.47 13.16 6.20
CA ALA A 73 -3.10 14.48 6.23
C ALA A 73 -3.02 15.16 7.59
N THR A 74 -3.15 14.40 8.69
CA THR A 74 -3.34 14.96 10.04
C THR A 74 -2.09 14.89 10.91
N GLU A 75 -1.25 13.86 10.72
CA GLU A 75 -0.13 13.53 11.60
C GLU A 75 1.24 13.63 10.90
N SER A 76 1.27 14.08 9.64
CA SER A 76 2.49 14.15 8.84
C SER A 76 2.68 15.52 8.21
N SER A 77 3.92 15.88 7.90
CA SER A 77 4.26 17.12 7.18
C SER A 77 4.33 16.93 5.66
N TYR A 78 3.98 15.74 5.15
CA TYR A 78 4.02 15.49 3.71
C TYR A 78 2.89 16.24 3.00
N LEU A 79 3.22 16.79 1.84
CA LEU A 79 2.20 17.38 0.97
C LEU A 79 1.18 16.30 0.58
N GLY A 80 -0.11 16.64 0.60
CA GLY A 80 -1.17 15.72 0.18
C GLY A 80 -0.91 15.09 -1.19
N GLN A 81 -0.29 15.84 -2.11
CA GLN A 81 0.11 15.35 -3.44
C GLN A 81 1.04 14.12 -3.39
N VAL A 82 1.93 14.04 -2.40
CA VAL A 82 2.86 12.92 -2.21
C VAL A 82 2.09 11.67 -1.72
N ALA A 83 1.14 11.85 -0.80
CA ALA A 83 0.27 10.77 -0.32
C ALA A 83 -0.65 10.24 -1.43
N GLU A 84 -1.29 11.13 -2.20
CA GLU A 84 -2.09 10.76 -3.38
C GLU A 84 -1.26 9.99 -4.41
N ALA A 85 -0.02 10.44 -4.64
CA ALA A 85 0.92 9.77 -5.52
C ALA A 85 1.41 8.42 -4.99
N ALA A 86 1.38 8.15 -3.68
CA ALA A 86 1.65 6.81 -3.14
C ALA A 86 0.46 5.86 -3.42
N LEU A 87 -0.76 6.40 -3.34
CA LEU A 87 -2.00 5.67 -3.46
C LEU A 87 -2.40 5.34 -4.91
N ALA A 88 -1.73 5.85 -5.93
CA ALA A 88 -2.16 5.74 -7.33
C ALA A 88 -3.55 6.38 -7.58
N HIS A 89 -3.91 7.39 -6.78
CA HIS A 89 -5.10 8.17 -7.05
C HIS A 89 -4.88 9.00 -8.32
N THR A 90 -5.85 8.95 -9.21
CA THR A 90 -5.81 9.76 -10.43
C THR A 90 -6.11 11.18 -10.02
N VAL A 91 -5.26 12.13 -10.40
CA VAL A 91 -5.54 13.54 -10.16
C VAL A 91 -6.70 13.94 -11.05
N SER A 92 -7.84 14.24 -10.45
CA SER A 92 -9.07 14.60 -11.17
C SER A 92 -8.92 15.91 -11.97
N ASN A 93 -8.04 16.81 -11.52
CA ASN A 93 -7.78 18.07 -12.18
C ASN A 93 -6.74 17.90 -13.30
N LYS A 94 -7.20 17.99 -14.56
CA LYS A 94 -6.34 17.89 -15.76
C LYS A 94 -5.22 18.93 -15.80
N VAL A 95 -5.42 20.11 -15.21
CA VAL A 95 -4.38 21.15 -15.13
C VAL A 95 -3.28 20.71 -14.16
N GLU A 96 -3.66 20.26 -12.95
CA GLU A 96 -2.69 19.76 -11.97
C GLU A 96 -1.98 18.48 -12.44
N ALA A 97 -2.69 17.61 -13.17
CA ALA A 97 -2.11 16.42 -13.78
C ALA A 97 -1.06 16.75 -14.86
N ALA A 98 -1.28 17.80 -15.66
CA ALA A 98 -0.31 18.26 -16.67
C ALA A 98 0.97 18.83 -16.06
N TYR A 99 0.89 19.44 -14.87
CA TYR A 99 2.05 19.95 -14.13
C TYR A 99 2.79 18.87 -13.32
N ARG A 100 2.12 17.77 -12.95
CA ARG A 100 2.76 16.64 -12.23
C ARG A 100 3.59 15.75 -13.16
N ARG A 101 4.77 16.24 -13.58
CA ARG A 101 5.82 15.39 -14.20
C ARG A 101 6.58 14.54 -13.18
N THR A 102 6.55 14.89 -11.90
CA THR A 102 7.33 14.24 -10.85
C THR A 102 6.51 13.21 -10.09
N THR A 103 7.06 12.00 -9.96
CA THR A 103 6.47 10.90 -9.18
C THR A 103 6.76 11.02 -7.68
N PHE A 104 7.53 12.03 -7.25
CA PHE A 104 7.93 12.25 -5.86
C PHE A 104 8.58 11.01 -5.20
N LEU A 105 9.31 10.19 -5.96
CA LEU A 105 9.77 8.88 -5.50
C LEU A 105 10.56 8.94 -4.18
N GLU A 106 11.52 9.86 -4.05
CA GLU A 106 12.30 10.00 -2.81
C GLU A 106 11.45 10.48 -1.62
N LYS A 107 10.52 11.43 -1.84
CA LYS A 107 9.58 11.84 -0.79
C LYS A 107 8.64 10.70 -0.39
N ARG A 108 8.23 9.85 -1.34
CA ARG A 108 7.42 8.66 -1.07
C ARG A 108 8.20 7.61 -0.29
N LYS A 109 9.52 7.46 -0.49
CA LYS A 109 10.36 6.57 0.34
C LYS A 109 10.32 7.00 1.81
N GLY A 110 10.54 8.30 2.07
CA GLY A 110 10.40 8.87 3.42
C GLY A 110 9.01 8.62 3.99
N LEU A 111 7.96 8.92 3.22
CA LEU A 111 6.57 8.71 3.63
C LEU A 111 6.27 7.26 4.04
N MET A 112 6.78 6.27 3.29
CA MET A 112 6.59 4.86 3.60
C MET A 112 7.36 4.43 4.86
N ALA A 113 8.56 4.97 5.08
CA ALA A 113 9.34 4.71 6.28
C ALA A 113 8.71 5.34 7.54
N ASP A 114 8.14 6.54 7.41
CA ASP A 114 7.48 7.25 8.51
C ASP A 114 6.15 6.57 8.86
N TRP A 115 5.42 6.10 7.85
CA TRP A 115 4.22 5.29 8.05
C TRP A 115 4.53 3.99 8.80
N GLU A 116 5.60 3.30 8.44
CA GLU A 116 6.05 2.12 9.19
C GLU A 116 6.32 2.44 10.66
N ARG A 117 7.02 3.54 10.95
CA ARG A 117 7.31 3.95 12.34
C ARG A 117 6.03 4.23 13.10
N PHE A 118 5.08 4.94 12.49
CA PHE A 118 3.78 5.23 13.08
C PHE A 118 3.00 3.96 13.41
N CYS A 119 2.89 3.01 12.47
CA CYS A 119 2.20 1.73 12.71
C CYS A 119 2.81 0.93 13.87
N TRP A 120 4.12 1.03 14.08
CA TRP A 120 4.84 0.38 15.18
C TRP A 120 4.93 1.18 16.47
N GLY A 121 4.27 2.35 16.55
CA GLY A 121 4.33 3.21 17.74
C GLY A 121 5.75 3.66 18.07
N ARG A 122 6.64 3.71 17.07
CA ARG A 122 8.03 4.17 17.26
C ARG A 122 8.05 5.69 17.17
N PRO A 123 8.65 6.41 18.14
CA PRO A 123 8.81 7.85 18.04
C PRO A 123 9.62 8.22 16.79
N GLY A 124 9.27 9.37 16.20
CA GLY A 124 9.87 9.93 14.99
C GLY A 124 11.17 10.68 15.27
#